data_AF-A0A1R3KA97-F1
#
_entry.id   AF-A0A1R3KA97-F1
#
_cell.length_a   1.000
_cell.length_b   1.000
_cell.length_c   1.000
_cell.angle_alpha   90.00
_cell.angle_beta   90.00
_cell.angle_gamma   90.00
#
_symmetry.space_group_name_H-M   'P 1'
#
loop_
_entity.id
_entity.type
_entity.pdbx_description
1 polymer ?
#
loop_
_entity_poly.entity_id
_entity_poly.type
_entity_poly.pdbx_seq_one_letter_code
_entity_poly.pdbx_strand_id
1 'polypeptide(L)'
;MSDWHTFIGYWPKELLPKLSNGANQVAWGGIAIADKQGNSPPMGSGHFPNDDYTRSCFFESIMFMNDQKSFVTPNEDATIPYVDKSGCYGLYDQKNCGETMHYCFTFGGPGGKCG
;
A
#
# COMPACT_ATOMS: atom_id res chain seq x y z
N MET A 1 2.26 -18.41 -24.58
CA MET A 1 1.70 -17.57 -23.50
C MET A 1 2.86 -17.28 -22.57
N SER A 2 3.25 -16.01 -22.42
CA SER A 2 4.40 -15.62 -21.61
C SER A 2 4.03 -15.76 -20.14
N ASP A 3 4.85 -16.49 -19.38
CA ASP A 3 4.69 -16.64 -17.94
C ASP A 3 5.04 -15.30 -17.25
N TRP A 4 4.02 -14.58 -16.79
CA TRP A 4 4.15 -13.25 -16.18
C TRP A 4 4.39 -13.32 -14.67
N HIS A 5 4.41 -14.52 -14.09
CA HIS A 5 4.75 -14.73 -12.68
C HIS A 5 6.27 -14.77 -12.50
N THR A 6 6.88 -13.59 -12.38
CA THR A 6 8.28 -13.50 -11.98
C THR A 6 8.38 -13.44 -10.46
N PHE A 7 8.84 -14.52 -9.84
CA PHE A 7 9.18 -14.49 -8.42
C PHE A 7 10.47 -13.68 -8.22
N ILE A 8 10.36 -12.49 -7.62
CA ILE A 8 11.50 -11.58 -7.43
C ILE A 8 12.44 -12.07 -6.31
N GLY A 9 11.92 -12.83 -5.33
CA GLY A 9 12.70 -13.39 -4.23
C GLY A 9 12.02 -13.22 -2.86
N TYR A 10 12.75 -13.58 -1.81
CA TYR A 10 12.40 -13.29 -0.42
C TYR A 10 13.65 -12.84 0.34
N TRP A 11 13.47 -12.10 1.42
CA TRP A 11 14.58 -11.75 2.31
C TRP A 11 14.97 -12.96 3.17
N PRO A 12 16.22 -13.44 3.11
CA PRO A 12 16.68 -14.52 3.97
C PRO A 12 16.60 -14.13 5.45
N LYS A 13 16.26 -15.10 6.30
CA LYS A 13 16.14 -14.88 7.76
C LYS A 13 17.46 -14.42 8.39
N GLU A 14 18.58 -14.75 7.77
CA GLU A 14 19.92 -14.35 8.19
C GLU A 14 20.13 -12.84 8.08
N LEU A 15 19.45 -12.18 7.12
CA LEU A 15 19.49 -10.73 6.93
C LEU A 15 18.46 -10.01 7.83
N LEU A 16 17.33 -10.66 8.11
CA LEU A 16 16.24 -10.09 8.91
C LEU A 16 15.86 -11.05 10.07
N PRO A 17 16.73 -11.25 11.07
CA PRO A 17 16.52 -12.23 12.13
C PRO A 17 15.26 -11.97 12.97
N LYS A 18 14.82 -10.71 13.08
CA LYS A 18 13.57 -10.34 13.75
C LYS A 18 12.31 -10.82 13.01
N LEU A 19 12.42 -11.11 11.71
CA LEU A 19 11.34 -11.62 10.86
C LEU A 19 11.53 -13.11 10.53
N SER A 20 12.45 -13.80 11.22
CA SER A 20 12.79 -15.20 10.96
C SER A 20 11.60 -16.16 11.12
N ASN A 21 10.63 -15.79 11.95
CA ASN A 21 9.39 -16.53 12.20
C ASN A 21 8.15 -15.82 11.62
N GLY A 22 8.35 -14.92 10.65
CA GLY A 22 7.29 -14.08 10.08
C GLY A 22 7.12 -12.75 10.80
N ALA A 23 6.11 -12.00 10.39
CA ALA A 23 5.76 -10.68 10.92
C ALA A 23 4.41 -10.72 11.64
N ASN A 24 4.27 -9.92 12.70
CA ASN A 24 2.98 -9.77 13.40
C ASN A 24 2.02 -8.81 12.67
N GLN A 25 2.56 -7.97 11.78
CA GLN A 25 1.83 -6.95 11.03
C GLN A 25 2.42 -6.84 9.63
N VAL A 26 1.57 -6.51 8.67
CA VAL A 26 1.94 -6.17 7.29
C VAL A 26 1.23 -4.88 6.93
N ALA A 27 1.87 -4.05 6.11
CA ALA A 27 1.32 -2.78 5.65
C ALA A 27 1.63 -2.59 4.17
N TRP A 28 0.74 -1.88 3.49
CA TRP A 28 0.85 -1.47 2.11
C TRP A 28 0.62 0.04 2.03
N GLY A 29 1.30 0.70 1.10
CA GLY A 29 1.15 2.14 0.93
C GLY A 29 2.40 2.78 0.34
N GLY A 30 2.59 4.05 0.66
CA GLY A 30 3.71 4.86 0.19
C GLY A 30 4.12 5.91 1.21
N ILE A 31 5.31 6.46 1.03
CA ILE A 31 5.86 7.53 1.86
C ILE A 31 6.34 8.62 0.90
N ALA A 32 5.97 9.87 1.19
CA ALA A 32 6.56 11.04 0.58
C ALA A 32 7.35 11.79 1.65
N ILE A 33 8.57 12.23 1.30
CA ILE A 33 9.48 12.90 2.22
C ILE A 33 9.66 14.33 1.73
N ALA A 34 9.45 15.29 2.63
CA ALA A 34 9.64 16.70 2.34
C ALA A 34 11.12 17.04 2.11
N ASP A 35 11.36 18.06 1.30
CA ASP A 35 12.66 18.70 1.20
C ASP A 35 13.04 19.48 2.48
N LYS A 36 14.23 20.07 2.50
CA LYS A 36 14.71 20.87 3.65
C LYS A 36 13.89 22.14 3.89
N GLN A 37 13.02 22.52 2.95
CA GLN A 37 12.15 23.68 3.01
C GLN A 37 10.72 23.30 3.41
N GLY A 38 10.47 22.01 3.72
CA GLY A 38 9.15 21.50 4.10
C GLY A 38 8.21 21.25 2.92
N ASN A 39 8.72 21.26 1.68
CA ASN A 39 7.91 20.94 0.51
C ASN A 39 7.92 19.44 0.25
N SER A 40 6.76 18.80 0.38
CA SER A 40 6.57 17.40 0.04
C SER A 40 6.14 17.27 -1.43
N PRO A 41 6.66 16.27 -2.17
CA PRO A 41 6.31 16.05 -3.57
C PRO A 41 4.86 15.54 -3.72
N PRO A 42 4.27 15.62 -4.93
CA PRO A 42 3.03 14.91 -5.21
C PRO A 42 3.21 13.40 -5.04
N MET A 43 2.18 12.72 -4.52
CA MET A 43 2.13 11.26 -4.38
C MET A 43 1.19 10.67 -5.43
N GLY A 44 1.63 9.60 -6.09
CA GLY A 44 0.84 8.94 -7.13
C GLY A 44 0.55 9.87 -8.31
N SER A 45 -0.73 10.08 -8.62
CA SER A 45 -1.17 11.00 -9.69
C SER A 45 -1.15 12.47 -9.28
N GLY A 46 -0.85 12.80 -8.02
CA GLY A 46 -0.93 14.17 -7.50
C GLY A 46 -2.35 14.65 -7.18
N HIS A 47 -3.36 13.80 -7.39
CA HIS A 47 -4.75 14.07 -7.00
C HIS A 47 -5.08 13.37 -5.69
N PHE A 48 -6.00 13.97 -4.91
CA PHE A 48 -6.58 13.27 -3.78
C PHE A 48 -7.39 12.05 -4.25
N PRO A 49 -7.35 10.95 -3.49
CA PRO A 49 -8.01 9.73 -3.89
C PRO A 49 -9.53 9.85 -3.84
N ASN A 50 -10.16 9.05 -4.68
CA ASN A 50 -11.59 8.81 -4.73
C ASN A 50 -11.84 7.37 -5.23
N ASP A 51 -13.09 7.06 -5.54
CA ASP A 51 -13.52 5.78 -6.11
C ASP A 51 -13.17 5.61 -7.62
N ASP A 52 -12.54 6.60 -8.24
CA ASP A 52 -12.15 6.58 -9.65
C ASP A 52 -10.68 6.14 -9.84
N TYR A 53 -10.50 4.84 -10.09
CA TYR A 53 -9.20 4.20 -10.35
C TYR A 53 -8.52 4.67 -11.65
N THR A 54 -9.24 5.38 -12.54
CA THR A 54 -8.64 5.92 -13.77
C THR A 54 -7.91 7.24 -13.52
N ARG A 55 -8.15 7.88 -12.36
CA ARG A 55 -7.63 9.21 -12.00
C ARG A 55 -6.78 9.20 -10.74
N SER A 56 -6.99 8.21 -9.88
CA SER A 56 -6.24 8.03 -8.64
C SER A 56 -5.21 6.92 -8.78
N CYS A 57 -4.07 7.03 -8.11
CA CYS A 57 -3.16 5.90 -7.97
C CYS A 57 -3.78 4.88 -7.00
N PHE A 58 -3.55 3.59 -7.20
CA PHE A 58 -4.21 2.54 -6.43
C PHE A 58 -3.33 1.32 -6.21
N PHE A 59 -3.65 0.58 -5.15
CA PHE A 59 -3.24 -0.80 -4.96
C PHE A 59 -4.47 -1.69 -5.13
N GLU A 60 -4.32 -2.80 -5.82
CA GLU A 60 -5.35 -3.84 -5.98
C GLU A 60 -4.74 -5.22 -5.81
N SER A 61 -5.61 -6.23 -5.74
CA SER A 61 -5.27 -7.63 -5.58
C SER A 61 -4.34 -7.87 -4.39
N ILE A 62 -4.56 -7.11 -3.30
CA ILE A 62 -3.71 -7.18 -2.12
C ILE A 62 -3.93 -8.53 -1.44
N MET A 63 -2.83 -9.26 -1.27
CA MET A 63 -2.77 -10.52 -0.56
C MET A 63 -1.48 -10.58 0.26
N PHE A 64 -1.49 -11.37 1.33
CA PHE A 64 -0.28 -11.72 2.08
C PHE A 64 -0.22 -13.22 2.33
N MET A 65 0.98 -13.73 2.58
CA MET A 65 1.19 -15.14 2.91
C MET A 65 1.02 -15.34 4.43
N ASN A 66 0.13 -16.24 4.82
CA ASN A 66 -0.05 -16.64 6.22
C ASN A 66 0.98 -17.70 6.66
N ASP A 67 0.92 -18.10 7.92
CA ASP A 67 1.75 -19.15 8.53
C ASP A 67 1.57 -20.53 7.87
N GLN A 68 0.40 -20.78 7.28
CA GLN A 68 0.08 -21.96 6.48
C GLN A 68 0.60 -21.88 5.03
N LYS A 69 1.42 -20.86 4.71
CA LYS A 69 2.00 -20.62 3.37
C LYS A 69 0.96 -20.44 2.27
N SER A 70 -0.22 -19.95 2.64
CA SER A 70 -1.31 -19.65 1.72
C SER A 70 -1.44 -18.14 1.54
N PHE A 71 -1.67 -17.71 0.30
CA PHE A 71 -2.02 -16.31 0.03
C PHE A 71 -3.45 -16.07 0.45
N VAL A 72 -3.66 -15.07 1.29
CA VAL A 72 -4.96 -14.67 1.81
C VAL A 72 -5.15 -13.17 1.64
N THR A 73 -6.39 -12.77 1.38
CA THR A 73 -6.79 -11.37 1.32
C THR A 73 -6.81 -10.78 2.74
N PRO A 74 -6.41 -9.50 2.93
CA PRO A 74 -6.56 -8.81 4.21
C PRO A 74 -7.97 -8.88 4.75
N ASN A 75 -8.10 -9.09 6.06
CA ASN A 75 -9.38 -9.00 6.74
C ASN A 75 -9.77 -7.53 6.90
N GLU A 76 -10.95 -7.16 6.40
CA GLU A 76 -11.48 -5.79 6.42
C GLU A 76 -11.62 -5.18 7.82
N ASP A 77 -11.91 -6.00 8.83
CA ASP A 77 -12.08 -5.60 10.23
C ASP A 77 -10.74 -5.48 10.98
N ALA A 78 -9.71 -6.18 10.49
CA ALA A 78 -8.38 -6.16 11.07
C ALA A 78 -7.42 -5.20 10.34
N THR A 79 -7.91 -4.51 9.29
CA THR A 79 -7.12 -3.58 8.49
C THR A 79 -7.49 -2.14 8.84
N ILE A 80 -6.47 -1.30 9.09
CA ILE A 80 -6.66 0.07 9.57
C ILE A 80 -6.01 1.03 8.55
N PRO A 81 -6.78 1.98 7.97
CA PRO A 81 -6.20 3.01 7.13
C PRO A 81 -5.37 3.98 7.97
N TYR A 82 -4.18 4.33 7.48
CA TYR A 82 -3.29 5.31 8.10
C TYR A 82 -2.87 6.37 7.10
N VAL A 83 -3.16 7.62 7.42
CA VAL A 83 -2.70 8.81 6.70
C VAL A 83 -2.10 9.75 7.74
N ASP A 84 -0.95 10.35 7.44
CA ASP A 84 -0.38 11.36 8.31
C ASP A 84 -1.32 12.59 8.43
N LYS A 85 -1.09 13.42 9.44
CA LYS A 85 -1.93 14.60 9.71
C LYS A 85 -1.51 15.83 8.89
N SER A 86 -0.71 15.67 7.84
CA SER A 86 -0.20 16.80 7.07
C SER A 86 -1.25 17.45 6.19
N GLY A 87 -2.31 16.72 5.84
CA GLY A 87 -3.36 17.17 4.92
C GLY A 87 -2.93 17.21 3.45
N CYS A 88 -1.69 16.83 3.12
CA CYS A 88 -1.18 16.82 1.75
C CYS A 88 -1.55 15.56 0.97
N TYR A 89 -1.90 14.49 1.68
CA TYR A 89 -2.19 13.18 1.11
C TYR A 89 -3.49 12.65 1.66
N GLY A 90 -4.08 11.71 0.94
CA GLY A 90 -5.26 10.97 1.35
C GLY A 90 -5.13 9.50 1.00
N LEU A 91 -6.04 8.73 1.59
CA LEU A 91 -6.27 7.33 1.29
C LEU A 91 -7.78 7.09 1.32
N TYR A 92 -8.29 6.40 0.29
CA TYR A 92 -9.68 5.96 0.22
C TYR A 92 -9.68 4.43 0.20
N ASP A 93 -10.04 3.84 1.34
CA ASP A 93 -9.99 2.39 1.58
C ASP A 93 -11.32 1.75 1.18
N GLN A 94 -11.41 1.24 -0.05
CA GLN A 94 -12.60 0.52 -0.50
C GLN A 94 -12.76 -0.85 0.15
N LYS A 95 -11.65 -1.45 0.60
CA LYS A 95 -11.55 -2.79 1.21
C LYS A 95 -11.95 -3.97 0.33
N ASN A 96 -13.08 -3.92 -0.37
CA ASN A 96 -13.55 -4.97 -1.26
C ASN A 96 -13.97 -4.38 -2.61
N CYS A 97 -13.17 -4.68 -3.63
CA CYS A 97 -13.32 -4.17 -4.98
C CYS A 97 -13.81 -5.26 -5.95
N GLY A 98 -14.47 -6.28 -5.41
CA GLY A 98 -15.02 -7.41 -6.16
C GLY A 98 -14.01 -8.51 -6.45
N GLU A 99 -14.46 -9.52 -7.21
CA GLU A 99 -13.70 -10.76 -7.44
C GLU A 99 -12.43 -10.57 -8.28
N THR A 100 -12.33 -9.49 -9.04
CA THR A 100 -11.16 -9.23 -9.91
C THR A 100 -10.07 -8.45 -9.17
N MET A 101 -10.45 -7.39 -8.44
CA MET A 101 -9.50 -6.50 -7.78
C MET A 101 -9.26 -6.85 -6.31
N HIS A 102 -10.09 -7.72 -5.71
CA HIS A 102 -10.02 -8.12 -4.30
C HIS A 102 -9.87 -6.90 -3.36
N TYR A 103 -8.98 -6.99 -2.36
CA TYR A 103 -8.73 -5.87 -1.46
C TYR A 103 -7.95 -4.78 -2.18
N CYS A 104 -8.52 -3.57 -2.17
CA CYS A 104 -7.96 -2.44 -2.89
C CYS A 104 -8.23 -1.12 -2.18
N PHE A 105 -7.36 -0.15 -2.45
CA PHE A 105 -7.50 1.22 -1.99
C PHE A 105 -6.87 2.18 -3.00
N THR A 106 -7.38 3.41 -3.05
CA THR A 106 -6.76 4.49 -3.81
C THR A 106 -6.02 5.44 -2.87
N PHE A 107 -4.94 6.06 -3.37
CA PHE A 107 -4.09 6.96 -2.59
C PHE A 107 -3.51 8.07 -3.47
N GLY A 108 -3.10 9.16 -2.84
CA GLY A 108 -2.42 10.24 -3.54
C GLY A 108 -2.57 11.58 -2.84
N GLY A 109 -2.15 12.63 -3.53
CA GLY A 109 -2.32 14.01 -3.11
C GLY A 109 -1.26 14.92 -3.74
N PRO A 110 -1.53 16.23 -3.80
CA PRO A 110 -0.68 17.17 -4.54
C PRO A 110 0.67 17.43 -3.87
N GLY A 111 0.85 17.05 -2.59
CA GLY A 111 1.97 17.54 -1.80
C GLY A 111 1.83 19.03 -1.50
N GLY A 112 2.96 19.70 -1.22
CA GLY A 112 2.98 21.11 -0.82
C GLY A 112 3.73 21.32 0.51
N LYS A 113 3.35 22.34 1.29
CA LYS A 113 4.00 22.63 2.58
C LYS A 113 3.41 21.79 3.70
N CYS A 114 3.97 20.59 3.88
CA CYS A 114 3.47 19.59 4.83
C CYS A 114 4.55 18.87 5.65
N GLY A 115 5.82 19.23 5.46
CA GLY A 115 6.97 18.69 6.20
C GLY A 115 7.47 19.60 7.31
#